data_AF-A0AA86V205-F1
#
_entry.id   AF-A0AA86V205-F1
#
_cell.length_a   1.000
_cell.length_b   1.000
_cell.length_c   1.000
_cell.angle_alpha   90.00
_cell.angle_beta   90.00
_cell.angle_gamma   90.00
#
_symmetry.space_group_name_H-M   'P 1'
#
loop_
_entity.id
_entity.type
_entity.pdbx_description
1 polymer ?
#
loop_
_entity_poly.entity_id
_entity_poly.type
_entity_poly.pdbx_seq_one_letter_code
_entity_poly.pdbx_strand_id
1 'polypeptide(L)'
;MCSIEQNDSDLVASWANNTVLLCAVNNSVYESVTVSQLQSNIFAQLIHKQTNIPNNVNISAQIEPDFWVNPNNSPVLEVKTKQFGLNFKHTCWLKNGAGMCARFPRIIGISQNQCSQSKELYQRYLTQSE
;
A
#
# COMPACT_ATOMS: atom_id res chain seq x y z
N MET A 1 -12.27 -28.88 10.83
CA MET A 1 -11.11 -28.16 11.36
C MET A 1 -10.43 -27.51 10.15
N CYS A 2 -10.91 -26.33 9.75
CA CYS A 2 -10.54 -25.69 8.48
C CYS A 2 -9.62 -24.50 8.72
N SER A 3 -8.57 -24.43 7.91
CA SER A 3 -7.50 -23.46 7.90
C SER A 3 -7.97 -22.04 7.57
N ILE A 4 -7.42 -21.07 8.29
CA ILE A 4 -7.49 -19.65 7.93
C ILE A 4 -6.22 -19.34 7.15
N GLU A 5 -6.32 -19.30 5.82
CA GLU A 5 -5.31 -18.67 4.97
C GLU A 5 -5.71 -17.20 4.78
N GLN A 6 -5.08 -16.32 5.55
CA GLN A 6 -5.30 -14.87 5.51
C GLN A 6 -4.66 -14.25 4.26
N ASN A 7 -5.50 -14.15 3.23
CA ASN A 7 -5.73 -13.07 2.27
C ASN A 7 -4.56 -12.14 1.88
N ASP A 8 -4.19 -12.26 0.61
CA ASP A 8 -3.28 -11.39 -0.14
C ASP A 8 -3.95 -10.03 -0.45
N SER A 9 -3.16 -8.96 -0.41
CA SER A 9 -3.58 -7.60 -0.81
C SER A 9 -2.44 -6.88 -1.51
N ASP A 10 -2.80 -6.10 -2.53
CA ASP A 10 -1.92 -5.67 -3.61
C ASP A 10 -1.79 -4.13 -3.62
N LEU A 11 -0.60 -3.57 -3.37
CA LEU A 11 -0.38 -2.13 -3.11
C LEU A 11 0.72 -1.49 -4.01
N VAL A 12 0.71 -0.16 -4.16
CA VAL A 12 1.68 0.60 -5.01
C VAL A 12 2.63 1.50 -4.19
N ALA A 13 3.92 1.57 -4.54
CA ALA A 13 5.04 2.05 -3.68
C ALA A 13 5.66 3.45 -3.97
N SER A 14 6.28 4.10 -2.94
CA SER A 14 7.15 5.31 -2.99
C SER A 14 8.24 5.30 -1.89
N TRP A 15 9.46 5.90 -2.00
CA TRP A 15 10.71 5.34 -1.41
C TRP A 15 11.49 6.19 -0.38
N ALA A 16 12.16 5.50 0.56
CA ALA A 16 13.30 5.94 1.41
C ALA A 16 14.03 4.73 2.07
N ASN A 17 15.37 4.55 2.03
CA ASN A 17 16.11 3.52 2.82
C ASN A 17 15.53 2.07 2.82
N ASN A 18 15.33 1.46 1.65
CA ASN A 18 14.62 0.17 1.47
C ASN A 18 13.18 0.13 2.03
N THR A 19 12.62 1.27 2.42
CA THR A 19 11.21 1.40 2.81
C THR A 19 10.40 1.97 1.66
N VAL A 20 9.16 1.51 1.58
CA VAL A 20 8.19 1.97 0.61
C VAL A 20 6.86 2.33 1.26
N LEU A 21 6.32 3.50 0.91
CA LEU A 21 4.96 3.93 1.15
C LEU A 21 4.04 3.27 0.13
N LEU A 22 3.15 2.42 0.63
CA LEU A 22 2.24 1.60 -0.15
C LEU A 22 0.83 2.21 -0.17
N CYS A 23 0.18 2.17 -1.32
CA CYS A 23 -1.13 2.76 -1.57
C CYS A 23 -2.13 1.73 -2.11
N ALA A 24 -3.41 1.96 -1.82
CA ALA A 24 -4.56 1.34 -2.48
C ALA A 24 -5.22 2.38 -3.42
N VAL A 25 -6.10 1.93 -4.32
CA VAL A 25 -6.76 2.83 -5.27
C VAL A 25 -8.23 3.09 -4.91
N ASN A 26 -8.68 4.32 -5.13
CA ASN A 26 -10.07 4.76 -4.96
C ASN A 26 -10.43 5.74 -6.09
N ASN A 27 -11.23 5.31 -7.07
CA ASN A 27 -11.68 6.16 -8.19
C ASN A 27 -10.53 6.96 -8.86
N SER A 28 -9.39 6.32 -9.10
CA SER A 28 -8.15 6.91 -9.68
C SER A 28 -7.29 7.76 -8.72
N VAL A 29 -7.62 7.79 -7.43
CA VAL A 29 -6.76 8.35 -6.38
C VAL A 29 -6.02 7.21 -5.70
N TYR A 30 -4.69 7.32 -5.58
CA TYR A 30 -3.87 6.41 -4.79
C TYR A 30 -3.80 6.91 -3.36
N GLU A 31 -4.41 6.17 -2.44
CA GLU A 31 -4.49 6.54 -1.03
C GLU A 31 -3.51 5.71 -0.20
N SER A 32 -2.68 6.38 0.60
CA SER A 32 -1.66 5.71 1.43
C SER A 32 -2.28 4.76 2.46
N VAL A 33 -1.73 3.54 2.53
CA VAL A 33 -2.18 2.45 3.41
C VAL A 33 -1.13 2.12 4.46
N THR A 34 0.14 1.97 4.07
CA THR A 34 1.18 1.52 5.01
C THR A 34 2.58 1.87 4.51
N VAL A 35 3.56 1.79 5.40
CA VAL A 35 4.99 1.83 5.02
C VAL A 35 5.57 0.46 5.34
N SER A 36 6.29 -0.13 4.39
CA SER A 36 6.88 -1.47 4.54
C SER A 36 8.31 -1.51 4.05
N GLN A 37 9.09 -2.47 4.55
CA GLN A 37 10.43 -2.73 4.07
C GLN A 37 10.40 -3.65 2.85
N LEU A 38 11.18 -3.29 1.84
CA LEU A 38 11.46 -4.14 0.69
C LEU A 38 12.53 -5.16 1.04
N GLN A 39 12.31 -6.37 0.55
CA GLN A 39 13.36 -7.38 0.48
C GLN A 39 14.35 -7.00 -0.63
N SER A 40 15.64 -7.30 -0.44
CA SER A 40 16.73 -6.85 -1.32
C SER A 40 16.55 -7.27 -2.79
N ASN A 41 15.98 -8.44 -3.03
CA ASN A 41 15.68 -8.98 -4.37
C ASN A 41 14.56 -8.20 -5.10
N ILE A 42 13.57 -7.70 -4.36
CA ILE A 42 12.51 -6.86 -4.90
C ILE A 42 13.04 -5.43 -5.08
N PHE A 43 13.80 -4.91 -4.11
CA PHE A 43 14.44 -3.60 -4.17
C PHE A 43 15.24 -3.43 -5.48
N ALA A 44 16.12 -4.38 -5.80
CA ALA A 44 16.95 -4.34 -7.01
C ALA A 44 16.14 -4.22 -8.33
N GLN A 45 14.94 -4.80 -8.40
CA GLN A 45 14.09 -4.75 -9.59
C GLN A 45 13.39 -3.39 -9.77
N LEU A 46 13.40 -2.54 -8.76
CA LEU A 46 12.58 -1.34 -8.69
C LEU A 46 13.37 -0.02 -8.69
N ILE A 47 14.69 -0.06 -8.44
CA ILE A 47 15.59 1.12 -8.40
C ILE A 47 15.51 1.98 -9.68
N HIS A 48 15.17 1.39 -10.83
CA HIS A 48 15.24 2.05 -12.13
C HIS A 48 14.07 2.99 -12.48
N LYS A 49 13.10 3.23 -11.58
CA LYS A 49 11.84 3.94 -11.90
C LYS A 49 11.60 5.24 -11.14
N GLN A 50 12.65 5.90 -10.65
CA GLN A 50 12.53 7.13 -9.85
C GLN A 50 12.17 8.35 -10.72
N THR A 51 11.17 9.13 -10.30
CA THR A 51 10.82 10.40 -10.94
C THR A 51 10.48 11.46 -9.89
N ASN A 52 10.48 12.73 -10.28
CA ASN A 52 9.79 13.79 -9.53
C ASN A 52 8.29 13.45 -9.39
N ILE A 53 7.57 14.14 -8.49
CA ILE A 53 6.12 13.97 -8.27
C ILE A 53 5.41 13.80 -9.62
N PRO A 54 4.71 12.68 -9.87
CA PRO A 54 4.11 12.44 -11.17
C PRO A 54 3.03 13.48 -11.43
N ASN A 55 3.24 14.35 -12.44
CA ASN A 55 2.34 15.46 -12.77
C ASN A 55 0.89 15.05 -13.14
N ASN A 56 0.61 13.76 -13.27
CA ASN A 56 -0.65 13.22 -13.78
C ASN A 56 -1.28 12.16 -12.85
N VAL A 57 -0.93 12.17 -11.57
CA VAL A 57 -1.42 11.17 -10.62
C VAL A 57 -1.93 11.83 -9.36
N ASN A 58 -3.16 11.50 -8.98
CA ASN A 58 -3.73 11.91 -7.71
C ASN A 58 -3.26 10.95 -6.62
N ILE A 59 -2.32 11.41 -5.80
CA ILE A 59 -1.87 10.67 -4.62
C ILE A 59 -2.37 11.42 -3.39
N SER A 60 -3.13 10.72 -2.54
CA SER A 60 -3.53 11.20 -1.23
C SER A 60 -2.61 10.55 -0.21
N ALA A 61 -1.71 11.30 0.40
CA ALA A 61 -0.84 10.82 1.47
C ALA A 61 -0.53 11.97 2.44
N GLN A 62 -0.42 11.65 3.72
CA GLN A 62 0.12 12.60 4.72
C GLN A 62 1.61 12.33 5.01
N ILE A 63 2.10 11.15 4.63
CA ILE A 63 3.51 10.79 4.72
C ILE A 63 4.17 11.26 3.42
N GLU A 64 5.18 12.10 3.55
CA GLU A 64 6.01 12.54 2.43
C GLU A 64 7.20 11.58 2.29
N PRO A 65 7.31 10.83 1.18
CA PRO A 65 8.46 9.99 0.87
C PRO A 65 9.60 10.83 0.30
N ASP A 66 10.84 10.36 0.45
CA ASP A 66 12.02 11.04 -0.12
C ASP A 66 11.93 11.10 -1.65
N PHE A 67 11.41 10.03 -2.27
CA PHE A 67 11.22 9.94 -3.72
C PHE A 67 9.86 9.39 -4.08
N TRP A 68 9.17 10.12 -4.95
CA TRP A 68 7.94 9.67 -5.57
C TRP A 68 8.21 8.69 -6.71
N VAL A 69 7.25 7.78 -6.93
CA VAL A 69 7.25 6.92 -8.11
C VAL A 69 5.89 7.05 -8.76
N ASN A 70 5.88 7.04 -10.10
CA ASN A 70 4.64 7.07 -10.85
C ASN A 70 3.89 5.74 -10.69
N PRO A 71 2.76 5.69 -9.96
CA PRO A 71 2.04 4.46 -9.70
C PRO A 71 1.48 3.79 -10.98
N ASN A 72 1.28 4.55 -12.06
CA ASN A 72 0.85 3.98 -13.35
C ASN A 72 1.93 3.10 -14.00
N ASN A 73 3.21 3.33 -13.66
CA ASN A 73 4.36 2.59 -14.18
C ASN A 73 5.06 1.74 -13.10
N SER A 74 4.52 1.74 -11.88
CA SER A 74 5.00 0.95 -10.75
C SER A 74 4.41 -0.46 -10.81
N PRO A 75 5.16 -1.48 -10.39
CA PRO A 75 4.56 -2.77 -10.13
C PRO A 75 3.63 -2.71 -8.92
N VAL A 76 2.66 -3.60 -8.92
CA VAL A 76 1.82 -3.88 -7.78
C VAL A 76 2.55 -4.88 -6.89
N LEU A 77 2.61 -4.60 -5.60
CA LEU A 77 3.31 -5.42 -4.62
C LEU A 77 2.30 -6.20 -3.80
N GLU A 78 2.55 -7.49 -3.67
CA GLU A 78 1.75 -8.38 -2.83
C GLU A 78 2.21 -8.25 -1.37
N VAL A 79 1.24 -7.96 -0.50
CA VAL A 79 1.48 -7.61 0.89
C VAL A 79 0.62 -8.48 1.78
N LYS A 80 1.30 -9.21 2.65
CA LYS A 80 0.68 -9.95 3.75
C LYS A 80 0.63 -9.07 5.00
N THR A 81 -0.53 -9.02 5.63
CA THR A 81 -0.75 -8.25 6.86
C THR A 81 -1.49 -9.11 7.88
N LYS A 82 -1.19 -8.95 9.17
CA LYS A 82 -1.88 -9.70 10.22
C LYS A 82 -3.27 -9.13 10.51
N GLN A 83 -3.37 -7.82 10.47
CA GLN A 83 -4.60 -7.09 10.77
C GLN A 83 -4.60 -5.73 10.06
N PHE A 84 -5.76 -5.10 10.01
CA PHE A 84 -5.94 -3.72 9.59
C PHE A 84 -6.18 -2.86 10.83
N GLY A 85 -6.08 -1.56 10.70
CA GLY A 85 -6.37 -0.62 11.77
C GLY A 85 -6.60 0.78 11.21
N LEU A 86 -6.86 1.74 12.08
CA LEU A 86 -6.95 3.15 11.71
C LEU A 86 -5.70 3.89 12.18
N ASN A 87 -5.21 4.81 11.36
CA ASN A 87 -4.03 5.63 11.64
C ASN A 87 -4.17 7.00 10.99
N PHE A 88 -3.89 8.04 11.76
CA PHE A 88 -3.97 9.43 11.30
C PHE A 88 -2.99 9.74 10.17
N LYS A 89 -1.85 9.04 10.08
CA LYS A 89 -0.83 9.26 9.04
C LYS A 89 -1.21 8.69 7.66
N HIS A 90 -2.22 7.84 7.62
CA HIS A 90 -2.65 7.18 6.39
C HIS A 90 -3.99 7.75 5.94
N THR A 91 -4.27 7.62 4.65
CA THR A 91 -5.38 8.30 3.97
C THR A 91 -6.33 7.33 3.28
N CYS A 92 -5.98 6.05 3.20
CA CYS A 92 -6.83 5.04 2.59
C CYS A 92 -8.19 4.99 3.30
N TRP A 93 -9.25 5.23 2.53
CA TRP A 93 -10.62 5.30 3.04
C TRP A 93 -10.76 6.17 4.31
N LEU A 94 -10.22 7.38 4.27
CA LEU A 94 -10.20 8.32 5.40
C LEU A 94 -11.60 8.50 6.04
N LYS A 95 -11.70 8.20 7.34
CA LYS A 95 -12.92 8.39 8.15
C LYS A 95 -12.55 9.06 9.47
N ASN A 96 -13.23 10.15 9.81
CA ASN A 96 -13.02 10.90 11.06
C ASN A 96 -11.53 11.28 11.31
N GLY A 97 -10.81 11.64 10.24
CA GLY A 97 -9.41 12.04 10.31
C GLY A 97 -8.38 10.91 10.35
N ALA A 98 -8.80 9.63 10.40
CA ALA A 98 -7.89 8.49 10.35
C ALA A 98 -8.16 7.61 9.12
N GLY A 99 -7.09 7.23 8.40
CA GLY A 99 -7.16 6.30 7.29
C GLY A 99 -6.92 4.87 7.74
N MET A 100 -7.47 3.92 6.99
CA MET A 100 -7.21 2.51 7.17
C MET A 100 -5.75 2.20 6.82
N CYS A 101 -5.11 1.37 7.65
CA CYS A 101 -3.73 0.96 7.48
C CYS A 101 -3.53 -0.53 7.70
N ALA A 102 -2.61 -1.12 6.92
CA ALA A 102 -2.15 -2.48 7.15
C ALA A 102 -1.13 -2.51 8.31
N ARG A 103 -1.35 -3.37 9.31
CA ARG A 103 -0.49 -3.52 10.48
C ARG A 103 0.41 -4.75 10.36
N PHE A 104 1.70 -4.55 10.61
CA PHE A 104 2.75 -5.54 10.41
C PHE A 104 2.82 -6.00 8.93
N PRO A 105 2.88 -5.05 7.97
CA PRO A 105 2.95 -5.40 6.57
C PRO A 105 4.23 -6.16 6.27
N ARG A 106 4.14 -7.16 5.40
CA ARG A 106 5.27 -7.86 4.82
C ARG A 106 5.05 -7.97 3.32
N ILE A 107 5.98 -7.41 2.55
CA ILE A 107 5.98 -7.58 1.10
C ILE A 107 6.46 -9.01 0.82
N ILE A 108 5.65 -9.78 0.10
CA ILE A 108 5.95 -11.18 -0.22
C ILE A 108 6.33 -11.37 -1.69
N GLY A 109 5.96 -10.43 -2.57
CA GLY A 109 6.30 -10.52 -3.98
C GLY A 109 5.82 -9.33 -4.81
N ILE A 110 6.06 -9.44 -6.11
CA ILE A 110 5.42 -8.59 -7.12
C ILE A 110 4.17 -9.34 -7.59
N SER A 111 3.02 -8.68 -7.53
CA SER A 111 1.74 -9.24 -7.96
C SER A 111 1.53 -9.07 -9.47
N GLN A 112 0.83 -10.04 -10.05
CA GLN A 112 0.30 -9.94 -11.42
C GLN A 112 -1.13 -9.38 -11.45
N ASN A 113 -1.77 -9.18 -10.29
CA ASN A 113 -3.12 -8.66 -10.21
C ASN A 113 -3.14 -7.13 -10.22
N GLN A 114 -4.36 -6.59 -10.24
CA GLN A 114 -4.60 -5.16 -10.08
C GLN A 114 -4.45 -4.73 -8.61
N CYS A 115 -4.09 -3.46 -8.40
CA CYS A 115 -4.01 -2.87 -7.06
C CYS A 115 -5.37 -2.95 -6.34
N SER A 116 -5.34 -3.29 -5.05
CA SER A 116 -6.51 -3.39 -4.20
C SER A 116 -7.26 -2.06 -4.10
N GLN A 117 -8.59 -2.14 -4.03
CA GLN A 117 -9.44 -0.97 -3.84
C GLN A 117 -9.49 -0.57 -2.37
N SER A 118 -9.39 0.73 -2.06
CA SER A 118 -9.50 1.24 -0.68
C SER A 118 -10.78 0.79 0.03
N LYS A 119 -11.89 0.75 -0.71
CA LYS A 119 -13.19 0.26 -0.20
C LYS A 119 -13.11 -1.20 0.26
N GLU A 120 -12.44 -2.04 -0.50
CA GLU A 120 -12.30 -3.47 -0.19
C GLU A 120 -11.48 -3.66 1.08
N LEU A 121 -10.35 -2.95 1.21
CA LEU A 121 -9.52 -3.01 2.41
C LEU A 121 -10.27 -2.53 3.66
N TYR A 122 -11.09 -1.48 3.52
CA TYR A 122 -11.95 -1.03 4.62
C TYR A 122 -13.03 -2.05 4.99
N GLN A 123 -13.63 -2.73 4.01
CA GLN A 123 -14.56 -3.83 4.29
C GLN A 123 -13.86 -4.97 5.04
N ARG A 124 -12.63 -5.34 4.65
CA ARG A 124 -11.82 -6.33 5.36
C ARG A 124 -11.56 -5.90 6.81
N TYR A 125 -11.25 -4.62 7.05
CA TYR A 125 -11.11 -4.06 8.40
C TYR A 125 -12.38 -4.24 9.25
N LEU A 126 -13.56 -3.92 8.70
CA LEU A 126 -14.84 -4.08 9.42
C LEU A 126 -15.18 -5.53 9.78
N THR A 127 -14.66 -6.50 9.02
CA THR A 127 -14.88 -7.93 9.26
C THR A 127 -13.85 -8.58 10.18
N GLN A 128 -12.88 -7.84 10.71
CA GLN A 128 -11.91 -8.38 11.66
C GLN A 128 -12.59 -8.59 13.02
N SER A 129 -12.65 -9.86 13.47
CA SER A 129 -13.06 -10.21 14.84
C SER A 129 -12.07 -9.59 15.83
N GLU A 130 -12.59 -8.99 16.91
CA GLU A 130 -11.77 -8.52 18.05
C GLU A 130 -11.01 -9.66 18.75
#